data_AF-A0A957V251-F1
#
_entry.id   AF-A0A957V251-F1
#
_cell.length_a   1.000
_cell.length_b   1.000
_cell.length_c   1.000
_cell.angle_alpha   90.00
_cell.angle_beta   90.00
_cell.angle_gamma   90.00
#
_symmetry.space_group_name_H-M   'P 1'
#
loop_
_entity.id
_entity.type
_entity.pdbx_description
1 polymer ?
#
loop_
_entity_poly.entity_id
_entity_poly.type
_entity_poly.pdbx_seq_one_letter_code
_entity_poly.pdbx_strand_id
1 'polypeptide(L)'
;MNHLFSNGAAVRPQRTSVRGATALSICLLALGVLLSALGARPASAQAVEPAATGQAKIDQALRAELDPAQVSTSFLVILDEQFDPSAVVQSAGAGPDAALERRRAIYAALTAQARASQAGLRAWLDAQGVDYSAHYLVNMIEV
;
A
#
# COMPACT_ATOMS: atom_id res chain seq x y z
N MET A 1 40.86 -27.09 -72.79
CA MET A 1 39.70 -27.97 -72.48
C MET A 1 38.92 -27.31 -71.36
N ASN A 2 37.85 -26.60 -71.73
CA ASN A 2 36.45 -27.02 -71.53
C ASN A 2 36.11 -27.05 -70.04
N HIS A 3 35.49 -25.99 -69.52
CA HIS A 3 34.02 -25.86 -69.38
C HIS A 3 33.41 -27.03 -68.60
N LEU A 4 32.72 -26.72 -67.49
CA LEU A 4 31.27 -26.90 -67.31
C LEU A 4 30.87 -26.42 -65.89
N PHE A 5 29.97 -25.41 -65.84
CA PHE A 5 28.76 -25.23 -64.99
C PHE A 5 28.83 -25.56 -63.47
N SER A 6 28.15 -24.90 -62.54
CA SER A 6 27.06 -23.91 -62.51
C SER A 6 26.76 -23.62 -61.03
N ASN A 7 26.01 -22.54 -60.79
CA ASN A 7 25.14 -22.22 -59.64
C ASN A 7 25.64 -20.94 -58.95
N GLY A 8 24.89 -19.85 -58.92
CA GLY A 8 23.45 -19.70 -59.04
C GLY A 8 22.99 -18.82 -57.88
N ALA A 9 22.10 -17.88 -58.19
CA ALA A 9 21.37 -16.99 -57.27
C ALA A 9 22.16 -15.83 -56.62
N ALA A 10 22.05 -14.67 -57.27
CA ALA A 10 22.06 -13.39 -56.56
C ALA A 10 20.88 -13.36 -55.59
N VAL A 11 21.17 -13.37 -54.28
CA VAL A 11 20.17 -13.15 -53.23
C VAL A 11 20.09 -11.64 -52.96
N ARG A 12 19.03 -11.00 -53.46
CA ARG A 12 18.39 -9.88 -52.77
C ARG A 12 17.11 -10.44 -52.17
N PRO A 13 16.95 -10.42 -50.85
CA PRO A 13 16.06 -9.43 -50.23
C PRO A 13 16.62 -9.02 -48.83
N GLN A 14 16.11 -8.10 -48.04
CA GLN A 14 14.77 -7.60 -47.85
C GLN A 14 14.94 -6.33 -46.98
N ARG A 15 14.40 -5.18 -47.42
CA ARG A 15 14.24 -4.02 -46.52
C ARG A 15 13.21 -4.41 -45.47
N THR A 16 13.66 -4.69 -44.24
CA THR A 16 12.76 -4.94 -43.12
C THR A 16 12.18 -3.61 -42.64
N SER A 17 10.86 -3.52 -42.79
CA SER A 17 10.01 -2.44 -42.32
C SER A 17 10.12 -2.29 -40.80
N VAL A 18 10.74 -1.20 -40.34
CA VAL A 18 10.86 -0.84 -38.90
C VAL A 18 9.54 -0.27 -38.34
N ARG A 19 8.44 -0.28 -39.10
CA ARG A 19 7.18 0.35 -38.70
C ARG A 19 6.30 -0.50 -37.78
N GLY A 20 6.59 -1.79 -37.60
CA GLY A 20 5.78 -2.70 -36.77
C GLY A 20 6.15 -2.74 -35.29
N ALA A 21 7.41 -2.45 -34.95
CA ALA A 21 7.91 -2.62 -33.58
C ALA A 21 7.44 -1.50 -32.62
N THR A 22 7.20 -0.30 -33.13
CA THR A 22 6.73 0.83 -32.31
C THR A 22 5.28 0.68 -31.86
N ALA A 23 4.41 0.15 -32.72
CA ALA A 23 3.00 -0.05 -32.37
C ALA A 23 2.80 -1.10 -31.27
N LEU A 24 3.60 -2.18 -31.27
CA LEU A 24 3.51 -3.24 -30.27
C LEU A 24 4.04 -2.79 -28.89
N SER A 25 5.14 -2.02 -28.85
CA SER A 25 5.67 -1.44 -27.61
C SER A 25 4.73 -0.39 -27.00
N ILE A 26 4.05 0.43 -27.81
CA ILE A 26 3.05 1.39 -27.33
C ILE A 26 1.84 0.64 -26.73
N CYS A 27 1.41 -0.47 -27.35
CA CYS A 27 0.28 -1.25 -26.87
C CYS A 27 0.58 -1.95 -25.53
N LEU A 28 1.82 -2.43 -25.32
CA LEU A 28 2.25 -3.04 -24.06
C LEU A 28 2.40 -2.02 -22.93
N LEU A 29 2.92 -0.82 -23.22
CA LEU A 29 2.97 0.29 -22.25
C LEU A 29 1.58 0.78 -21.86
N ALA A 30 0.67 0.92 -22.83
CA ALA A 30 -0.71 1.29 -22.56
C ALA A 30 -1.43 0.25 -21.69
N LEU A 31 -1.18 -1.05 -21.93
CA LEU A 31 -1.77 -2.13 -21.15
C LEU A 31 -1.23 -2.16 -19.70
N GLY A 32 0.07 -1.90 -19.50
CA GLY A 32 0.67 -1.81 -18.17
C GLY A 32 0.16 -0.62 -17.34
N VAL A 33 -0.06 0.53 -17.98
CA VAL A 33 -0.68 1.70 -17.33
C VAL A 33 -2.15 1.42 -17.01
N LEU A 34 -2.88 0.74 -17.89
CA LEU A 34 -4.29 0.38 -17.67
C LEU A 34 -4.47 -0.64 -16.53
N LEU A 35 -3.55 -1.60 -16.37
CA LEU A 35 -3.59 -2.55 -15.25
C LEU A 35 -3.25 -1.89 -13.91
N SER A 36 -2.40 -0.86 -13.91
CA SER A 36 -2.02 -0.14 -12.68
C SER A 36 -3.18 0.71 -12.13
N ALA A 37 -4.12 1.13 -12.97
CA ALA A 37 -5.31 1.88 -12.58
C ALA A 37 -6.42 1.03 -11.93
N LEU A 38 -6.37 -0.31 -12.05
CA LEU A 38 -7.39 -1.20 -11.47
C LEU A 38 -7.18 -1.50 -9.97
N GLY A 39 -6.01 -1.19 -9.41
CA GLY A 39 -5.68 -1.48 -8.00
C GLY A 39 -6.03 -0.38 -7.01
N ALA A 40 -6.16 0.87 -7.46
CA ALA A 40 -6.50 2.00 -6.61
C ALA A 40 -8.02 2.12 -6.52
N ARG A 41 -8.64 1.33 -5.63
CA ARG A 41 -10.01 1.65 -5.18
C ARG A 41 -9.92 2.98 -4.43
N PRO A 42 -10.57 4.07 -4.90
CA PRO A 42 -10.71 5.25 -4.07
C PRO A 42 -11.50 4.82 -2.83
N ALA A 43 -10.88 4.94 -1.66
CA ALA A 43 -11.59 4.86 -0.40
C ALA A 43 -12.62 6.00 -0.41
N SER A 44 -13.86 5.69 -0.76
CA SER A 44 -14.93 6.67 -0.78
C SER A 44 -15.20 7.06 0.67
N ALA A 45 -14.94 8.33 1.01
CA ALA A 45 -15.30 8.87 2.31
C ALA A 45 -16.80 8.65 2.55
N GLN A 46 -17.15 7.99 3.64
CA GLN A 46 -18.55 7.77 3.99
C GLN A 46 -19.17 9.12 4.39
N ALA A 47 -20.19 9.56 3.65
CA ALA A 47 -21.00 10.74 3.98
C ALA A 47 -22.14 10.43 4.97
N VAL A 48 -22.23 9.19 5.44
CA VAL A 48 -23.24 8.75 6.41
C VAL A 48 -22.70 9.04 7.80
N GLU A 49 -23.44 9.86 8.55
CA GLU A 49 -23.15 10.13 9.96
C GLU A 49 -23.11 8.78 10.74
N PRO A 50 -22.06 8.51 11.53
CA PRO A 50 -21.92 7.24 12.22
C PRO A 50 -23.16 6.96 13.07
N ALA A 51 -23.75 5.78 12.90
CA ALA A 51 -24.87 5.34 13.72
C ALA A 51 -24.53 5.46 15.22
N ALA A 52 -25.53 5.70 16.08
CA ALA A 52 -25.38 5.94 17.52
C ALA A 52 -24.53 4.89 18.28
N THR A 53 -24.34 3.70 17.71
CA THR A 53 -23.40 2.68 18.20
C THR A 53 -21.94 3.15 18.26
N GLY A 54 -21.53 4.10 17.41
CA GLY A 54 -20.17 4.66 17.43
C GLY A 54 -19.90 5.52 18.67
N GLN A 55 -20.92 6.16 19.24
CA GLN A 55 -20.78 6.99 20.43
C GLN A 55 -20.37 6.23 21.69
N ALA A 56 -20.63 4.92 21.74
CA ALA A 56 -20.20 4.06 22.84
C ALA A 56 -18.69 3.73 22.78
N LYS A 57 -18.04 3.95 21.63
CA LYS A 57 -16.58 3.77 21.47
C LYS A 57 -15.79 5.00 21.92
N ILE A 58 -16.44 6.13 22.19
CA ILE A 58 -15.80 7.37 22.65
C ILE A 58 -15.80 7.38 24.17
N ASP A 59 -14.62 7.56 24.76
CA ASP A 59 -14.46 7.68 26.21
C ASP A 59 -15.32 8.82 26.79
N GLN A 60 -15.89 8.62 27.98
CA GLN A 60 -16.80 9.59 28.60
C GLN A 60 -16.11 10.94 28.89
N ALA A 61 -14.85 10.93 29.31
CA ALA A 61 -14.09 12.15 29.56
C ALA A 61 -13.82 12.89 28.24
N LEU A 62 -13.40 12.15 27.21
CA LEU A 62 -13.18 12.73 25.88
C LEU A 62 -14.46 13.34 25.29
N ARG A 63 -15.62 12.71 25.50
CA ARG A 63 -16.91 13.28 25.07
C ARG A 63 -17.22 14.63 25.70
N ALA A 64 -16.81 14.85 26.96
CA ALA A 64 -16.99 16.13 27.63
C ALA A 64 -15.99 17.17 27.11
N GLU A 65 -14.82 16.74 26.66
CA GLU A 65 -13.78 17.61 26.11
C GLU A 65 -14.05 18.06 24.67
N LEU A 66 -14.69 17.19 23.86
CA LEU A 66 -15.13 17.49 22.49
C LEU A 66 -16.32 18.47 22.40
N ASP A 67 -16.63 19.19 23.48
CA ASP A 67 -17.60 20.28 23.47
C ASP A 67 -17.16 21.35 22.45
N PRO A 68 -18.01 21.72 21.46
CA PRO A 68 -17.67 22.72 20.45
C PRO A 68 -17.32 24.11 21.02
N ALA A 69 -17.57 24.37 22.30
CA ALA A 69 -17.12 25.58 22.99
C ALA A 69 -15.62 25.57 23.35
N GLN A 70 -14.91 24.44 23.20
CA GLN A 70 -13.48 24.32 23.53
C GLN A 70 -12.55 24.47 22.32
N VAL A 71 -11.32 24.93 22.62
CA VAL A 71 -10.22 25.08 21.66
C VAL A 71 -9.68 23.69 21.33
N SER A 72 -9.51 23.39 20.04
CA SER A 72 -8.92 22.17 19.44
C SER A 72 -8.30 21.18 20.43
N THR A 73 -8.94 20.02 20.62
CA THR A 73 -8.47 18.91 21.47
C THR A 73 -7.85 17.82 20.60
N SER A 74 -6.62 17.40 20.92
CA SER A 74 -6.00 16.19 20.34
C SER A 74 -6.56 14.94 21.05
N PHE A 75 -6.80 13.87 20.29
CA PHE A 75 -7.27 12.61 20.85
C PHE A 75 -6.71 11.38 20.13
N LEU A 76 -6.71 10.25 20.83
CA LEU A 76 -6.23 8.97 20.31
C LEU A 76 -7.39 8.10 19.81
N VAL A 77 -7.27 7.65 18.57
CA VAL A 77 -8.13 6.63 17.96
C VAL A 77 -7.39 5.30 17.99
N ILE A 78 -7.83 4.36 18.84
CA ILE A 78 -7.27 3.00 18.89
C ILE A 78 -8.06 2.12 17.94
N LEU A 79 -7.36 1.42 17.04
CA LEU A 79 -7.97 0.53 16.07
C LEU A 79 -8.17 -0.87 16.68
N ASP A 80 -9.26 -1.53 16.29
CA ASP A 80 -9.61 -2.87 16.78
C ASP A 80 -8.57 -3.93 16.31
N GLU A 81 -8.00 -3.76 15.11
CA GLU A 81 -7.01 -4.68 14.54
C GLU A 81 -5.62 -4.53 15.17
N GLN A 82 -5.40 -5.19 16.32
CA GLN A 82 -4.11 -5.22 16.99
C GLN A 82 -3.24 -6.42 16.56
N PHE A 83 -1.92 -6.22 16.51
CA PHE A 83 -0.97 -7.31 16.26
C PHE A 83 -0.56 -8.00 17.56
N ASP A 84 -0.63 -9.33 17.61
CA ASP A 84 -0.05 -10.12 18.70
C ASP A 84 1.42 -10.48 18.40
N PRO A 85 2.40 -9.91 19.12
CA PRO A 85 3.81 -10.19 18.89
C PRO A 85 4.23 -11.61 19.28
N SER A 86 3.42 -12.34 20.06
CA SER A 86 3.73 -13.69 20.51
C SER A 86 3.92 -14.67 19.33
N ALA A 87 3.24 -14.43 18.21
CA ALA A 87 3.35 -15.23 16.99
C ALA A 87 4.73 -15.15 16.31
N VAL A 88 5.43 -14.02 16.45
CA VAL A 88 6.76 -13.79 15.85
C VAL A 88 7.87 -14.31 16.77
N VAL A 89 7.63 -14.33 18.08
CA VAL A 89 8.60 -14.83 19.06
C VAL A 89 8.90 -16.32 18.86
N GLN A 90 7.90 -17.10 18.44
CA GLN A 90 8.00 -18.55 18.28
C GLN A 90 8.84 -18.99 17.07
N SER A 91 9.04 -18.13 16.07
CA SER A 91 9.76 -18.48 14.82
C SER A 91 11.24 -18.09 14.81
N ALA A 92 11.72 -17.36 15.81
CA ALA A 92 13.10 -16.89 15.88
C ALA A 92 14.02 -17.97 16.50
N GLY A 93 14.98 -18.46 15.72
CA GLY A 93 15.96 -19.48 16.13
C GLY A 93 16.87 -19.06 17.29
N ALA A 94 17.80 -19.94 17.69
CA ALA A 94 18.77 -19.69 18.75
C ALA A 94 20.13 -19.27 18.16
N GLY A 95 20.65 -18.11 18.57
CA GLY A 95 21.94 -17.59 18.13
C GLY A 95 22.26 -16.22 18.75
N PRO A 96 23.52 -15.74 18.65
CA PRO A 96 23.93 -14.46 19.24
C PRO A 96 23.13 -13.28 18.68
N ASP A 97 22.73 -13.34 17.40
CA ASP A 97 21.94 -12.30 16.74
C ASP A 97 20.42 -12.50 16.83
N ALA A 98 19.97 -13.63 17.38
CA ALA A 98 18.56 -14.02 17.37
C ALA A 98 17.65 -13.00 18.07
N ALA A 99 18.13 -12.35 19.13
CA ALA A 99 17.37 -11.32 19.84
C ALA A 99 17.18 -10.05 18.99
N LEU A 100 18.19 -9.66 18.21
CA LEU A 100 18.09 -8.51 17.32
C LEU A 100 17.18 -8.80 16.13
N GLU A 101 17.33 -9.97 15.51
CA GLU A 101 16.48 -10.42 14.40
C GLU A 101 15.01 -10.54 14.83
N ARG A 102 14.75 -11.06 16.04
CA ARG A 102 13.40 -11.11 16.60
C ARG A 102 12.79 -9.71 16.77
N ARG A 103 13.55 -8.74 17.29
CA ARG A 103 13.08 -7.36 17.43
C ARG A 103 12.77 -6.73 16.08
N ARG A 104 13.62 -6.95 15.08
CA ARG A 104 13.40 -6.48 13.69
C ARG A 104 12.13 -7.08 13.10
N ALA A 105 11.94 -8.38 13.26
CA ALA A 105 10.75 -9.08 12.77
C ALA A 105 9.46 -8.57 13.43
N ILE A 106 9.46 -8.40 14.76
CA ILE A 106 8.31 -7.85 15.50
C ILE A 106 8.01 -6.43 15.03
N TYR A 107 9.04 -5.58 14.93
CA TYR A 107 8.88 -4.20 14.47
C TYR A 107 8.29 -4.11 13.06
N ALA A 108 8.82 -4.94 12.14
CA ALA A 108 8.34 -4.98 10.76
C ALA A 108 6.88 -5.44 10.69
N ALA A 109 6.51 -6.47 11.47
CA ALA A 109 5.15 -6.98 11.50
C ALA A 109 4.15 -5.96 12.07
N LEU A 110 4.48 -5.32 13.20
CA LEU A 110 3.68 -4.23 13.78
C LEU A 110 3.48 -3.09 12.78
N THR A 111 4.56 -2.66 12.13
CA THR A 111 4.53 -1.57 11.15
C THR A 111 3.68 -1.93 9.93
N ALA A 112 3.81 -3.15 9.41
CA ALA A 112 3.03 -3.62 8.27
C ALA A 112 1.53 -3.70 8.60
N GLN A 113 1.18 -4.26 9.76
CA GLN A 113 -0.20 -4.36 10.23
C GLN A 113 -0.83 -2.98 10.42
N ALA A 114 -0.14 -2.08 11.12
CA ALA A 114 -0.62 -0.71 11.34
C ALA A 114 -0.83 0.02 10.01
N ARG A 115 0.12 -0.05 9.07
CA ARG A 115 -0.02 0.58 7.75
C ARG A 115 -1.25 0.07 6.98
N ALA A 116 -1.49 -1.24 7.00
CA ALA A 116 -2.60 -1.85 6.28
C ALA A 116 -3.95 -1.47 6.90
N SER A 117 -4.09 -1.63 8.21
CA SER A 117 -5.34 -1.35 8.94
C SER A 117 -5.67 0.15 9.01
N GLN A 118 -4.65 1.02 9.12
CA GLN A 118 -4.85 2.47 9.18
C GLN A 118 -5.09 3.11 7.80
N ALA A 119 -4.83 2.41 6.69
CA ALA A 119 -4.84 3.01 5.36
C ALA A 119 -6.15 3.74 5.03
N GLY A 120 -7.30 3.16 5.40
CA GLY A 120 -8.61 3.76 5.17
C GLY A 120 -8.83 5.04 5.97
N LEU A 121 -8.54 5.00 7.28
CA LEU A 121 -8.70 6.16 8.16
C LEU A 121 -7.75 7.30 7.78
N ARG A 122 -6.50 6.97 7.45
CA ARG A 122 -5.51 7.95 6.98
C ARG A 122 -5.95 8.64 5.71
N ALA A 123 -6.39 7.89 4.71
CA ALA A 123 -6.89 8.46 3.46
C ALA A 123 -8.12 9.36 3.70
N TRP A 124 -8.96 9.02 4.67
CA TRP A 124 -10.09 9.87 5.06
C TRP A 124 -9.63 11.17 5.71
N LEU A 125 -8.71 11.11 6.69
CA LEU A 125 -8.12 12.28 7.35
C LEU A 125 -7.39 13.19 6.37
N ASP A 126 -6.58 12.61 5.47
CA ASP A 126 -5.90 13.31 4.38
C ASP A 126 -6.92 14.07 3.50
N ALA A 127 -8.04 13.44 3.16
CA ALA A 127 -9.10 14.05 2.35
C ALA A 127 -9.86 15.17 3.10
N GLN A 128 -9.92 15.12 4.43
CA GLN A 128 -10.49 16.18 5.26
C GLN A 128 -9.50 17.31 5.54
N GLY A 129 -8.21 17.15 5.20
CA GLY A 129 -7.16 18.10 5.57
C GLY A 129 -6.92 18.18 7.07
N VAL A 130 -7.17 17.09 7.79
CA VAL A 130 -6.94 16.97 9.24
C VAL A 130 -5.54 16.42 9.46
N ASP A 131 -4.72 17.13 10.23
CA ASP A 131 -3.39 16.67 10.64
C ASP A 131 -3.51 15.45 11.56
N TYR A 132 -2.59 14.49 11.44
CA TYR A 132 -2.57 13.32 12.31
C TYR A 132 -1.18 12.73 12.47
N SER A 133 -0.98 11.98 13.56
CA SER A 133 0.22 11.18 13.81
C SER A 133 -0.14 9.70 13.92
N ALA A 134 0.52 8.87 13.11
CA ALA A 134 0.30 7.42 13.09
C ALA A 134 1.29 6.69 14.03
N HIS A 135 0.76 5.76 14.84
CA HIS A 135 1.55 4.92 15.74
C HIS A 135 1.35 3.43 15.39
N TYR A 136 2.40 2.62 15.58
CA TYR A 136 2.39 1.20 15.18
C TYR A 136 2.65 0.23 16.33
N LEU A 137 3.21 0.69 17.46
CA LEU A 137 3.41 -0.17 18.64
C LEU A 137 2.07 -0.55 19.27
N VAL A 138 1.21 0.45 19.41
CA VAL A 138 -0.23 0.30 19.56
C VAL A 138 -0.80 0.76 18.23
N ASN A 139 -1.69 -0.01 17.61
CA ASN A 139 -2.32 0.40 16.37
C ASN A 139 -3.29 1.55 16.66
N MET A 140 -2.80 2.78 16.53
CA MET A 140 -3.55 3.98 16.86
C MET A 140 -3.13 5.17 15.99
N ILE A 141 -4.03 6.13 15.87
CA ILE A 141 -3.79 7.43 15.24
C ILE A 141 -4.14 8.53 16.25
N GLU A 142 -3.24 9.48 16.43
CA GLU A 142 -3.51 10.74 17.11
C GLU A 142 -4.02 11.76 16.08
N VAL A 143 -5.13 12.42 16.39
CA VAL A 143 -5.79 13.44 15.57
C VAL A 143 -5.84 14.74 16.35
#